data_AF-A0A966WLN8-F1
#
_entry.id   AF-A0A966WLN8-F1
#
_cell.length_a   1.000
_cell.length_b   1.000
_cell.length_c   1.000
_cell.angle_alpha   90.00
_cell.angle_beta   90.00
_cell.angle_gamma   90.00
#
_symmetry.space_group_name_H-M   'P 1'
#
loop_
_entity.id
_entity.type
_entity.pdbx_description
1 polymer ?
#
loop_
_entity_poly.entity_id
_entity_poly.type
_entity_poly.pdbx_seq_one_letter_code
_entity_poly.pdbx_strand_id
1 'polypeptide(L)' 'ADLQAMDAMKADALVGTAEQAADKMLALAARLALDELVVCTWAHDPAVQLRSFELLSEAFALNPSVRQPALV' A
#
# COMPACT_ATOMS: atom_id res chain seq x y z
N ALA A 1 15.39 17.37 16.96
CA ALA A 1 14.44 16.34 17.45
C ALA A 1 13.30 16.18 16.46
N ASP A 2 12.50 17.21 16.20
CA ASP A 2 11.28 17.10 15.36
C ASP A 2 11.55 16.72 13.90
N LEU A 3 12.58 17.29 13.26
CA LEU A 3 12.96 16.93 11.88
C LEU A 3 13.36 15.45 11.73
N GLN A 4 14.10 14.90 12.69
CA GLN A 4 14.49 13.48 12.67
C GLN A 4 13.29 12.55 12.88
N ALA A 5 12.34 12.94 13.74
CA ALA A 5 11.10 12.18 13.92
C ALA A 5 10.24 12.19 12.64
N MET A 6 10.17 13.34 11.95
CA MET A 6 9.48 13.44 10.66
C MET A 6 10.15 12.60 9.56
N ASP A 7 11.47 12.57 9.51
CA ASP A 7 12.20 11.79 8.50
C ASP A 7 12.05 10.28 8.74
N ALA A 8 12.09 9.83 9.99
CA ALA A 8 11.78 8.44 10.34
C ALA A 8 10.34 8.07 9.95
N MET A 9 9.36 8.96 10.23
CA MET A 9 7.97 8.72 9.87
C MET A 9 7.76 8.66 8.35
N LYS A 10 8.52 9.46 7.57
CA LYS A 10 8.50 9.40 6.10
C LYS A 10 9.16 8.15 5.55
N ALA A 11 10.21 7.66 6.21
CA ALA A 11 10.91 6.43 5.82
C ALA A 11 9.99 5.21 5.93
N ASP A 12 9.17 5.16 6.98
CA ASP A 12 8.19 4.08 7.19
C ASP A 12 6.87 4.29 6.42
N ALA A 13 6.63 5.50 5.91
CA ALA A 13 5.41 5.80 5.17
C ALA A 13 5.37 5.10 3.81
N LEU A 14 4.35 4.27 3.61
CA LEU A 14 3.95 3.67 2.32
C LEU A 14 3.20 4.69 1.42
N VAL A 15 3.71 5.92 1.36
CA VAL A 15 3.10 7.06 0.63
C VAL A 15 4.04 7.49 -0.50
N GLY A 16 3.46 7.84 -1.65
CA GLY A 16 4.18 8.28 -2.85
C GLY A 16 3.32 8.15 -4.11
N THR A 17 3.96 8.09 -5.29
CA THR A 17 3.31 7.59 -6.51
C THR A 17 2.93 6.12 -6.37
N ALA A 18 2.13 5.59 -7.30
CA ALA A 18 1.70 4.19 -7.28
C ALA A 18 2.89 3.22 -7.25
N GLU A 19 3.92 3.50 -8.07
CA GLU A 19 5.14 2.70 -8.18
C GLU A 19 5.96 2.78 -6.89
N GLN A 20 6.15 4.00 -6.35
CA GLN A 20 6.88 4.19 -5.10
C GLN A 20 6.22 3.49 -3.92
N ALA A 21 4.90 3.52 -3.84
CA ALA A 21 4.16 2.83 -2.79
C ALA A 21 4.25 1.31 -2.96
N ALA A 22 4.10 0.80 -4.18
CA ALA A 22 4.23 -0.63 -4.49
C ALA A 22 5.63 -1.17 -4.15
N ASP A 23 6.68 -0.46 -4.54
CA ASP A 23 8.07 -0.83 -4.23
C ASP A 23 8.31 -0.92 -2.71
N LYS A 24 7.82 0.08 -1.96
CA LYS A 24 7.92 0.09 -0.49
C LYS A 24 7.13 -1.06 0.14
N MET A 25 5.92 -1.36 -0.38
CA MET A 25 5.10 -2.47 0.07
C MET A 25 5.81 -3.82 -0.16
N LEU A 26 6.36 -4.04 -1.36
CA LEU A 26 7.12 -5.25 -1.68
C LEU A 26 8.36 -5.41 -0.81
N ALA A 27 9.11 -4.32 -0.59
CA ALA A 27 10.26 -4.32 0.32
C ALA A 27 9.86 -4.67 1.75
N LEU A 28 8.72 -4.16 2.22
CA LEU A 28 8.17 -4.48 3.54
C LEU A 28 7.76 -5.96 3.65
N ALA A 29 7.01 -6.48 2.67
CA ALA A 29 6.59 -7.87 2.63
C ALA A 29 7.81 -8.82 2.63
N ALA A 30 8.83 -8.53 1.80
CA ALA A 30 10.05 -9.30 1.76
C ALA A 30 10.80 -9.30 3.11
N ARG A 31 10.91 -8.12 3.75
CA ARG A 31 11.58 -7.98 5.05
C ARG A 31 10.86 -8.76 6.17
N LEU A 32 9.54 -8.88 6.08
CA LEU A 32 8.71 -9.57 7.07
C LEU A 32 8.36 -11.01 6.66
N ALA A 33 8.83 -11.48 5.51
CA ALA A 33 8.49 -12.78 4.92
C ALA A 33 6.97 -13.01 4.83
N LEU A 34 6.24 -12.04 4.29
CA LEU A 34 4.79 -12.09 4.10
C LEU A 34 4.44 -12.48 2.65
N ASP A 35 3.48 -13.38 2.51
CA ASP A 35 2.91 -13.77 1.21
C ASP A 35 1.83 -12.77 0.73
N GLU A 36 1.17 -12.09 1.66
CA GLU A 36 0.07 -11.16 1.38
C GLU A 36 0.14 -9.90 2.27
N LEU A 37 -0.35 -8.78 1.74
CA LEU A 37 -0.50 -7.51 2.46
C LEU A 37 -1.96 -7.06 2.42
N VAL A 38 -2.54 -6.85 3.60
CA VAL A 38 -3.84 -6.17 3.74
C VAL A 38 -3.59 -4.67 3.76
N VAL A 39 -4.06 -3.97 2.73
CA VAL A 39 -3.84 -2.52 2.58
C VAL A 39 -5.05 -1.74 3.10
N CYS A 40 -4.80 -0.87 4.06
CA CYS A 40 -5.76 0.11 4.56
C CYS A 40 -5.27 1.52 4.25
N THR A 41 -6.19 2.44 3.98
CA THR A 41 -5.87 3.87 3.80
C THR A 41 -6.67 4.72 4.77
N TRP A 42 -6.05 5.80 5.27
CA TRP A 42 -6.71 6.80 6.12
C TRP A 42 -7.05 8.08 5.34
N ALA A 43 -7.07 8.02 4.01
CA ALA A 43 -7.54 9.13 3.20
C ALA A 43 -8.97 9.51 3.61
N HIS A 44 -9.17 10.76 4.03
CA HIS A 44 -10.46 11.22 4.54
C HIS A 44 -11.57 11.18 3.45
N ASP A 45 -11.22 11.54 2.21
CA ASP A 45 -12.15 11.58 1.10
C ASP A 45 -12.34 10.18 0.46
N PRO A 46 -13.57 9.64 0.40
CA PRO A 46 -13.86 8.35 -0.24
C PRO A 46 -13.39 8.24 -1.70
N ALA A 47 -13.46 9.33 -2.48
CA ALA A 47 -13.00 9.31 -3.87
C ALA A 47 -11.47 9.15 -3.95
N VAL A 48 -10.75 9.73 -2.99
CA VAL A 48 -9.29 9.56 -2.87
C VAL A 48 -8.95 8.15 -2.40
N GLN A 49 -9.73 7.56 -1.50
CA GLN A 49 -9.56 6.17 -1.09
C GLN A 49 -9.67 5.24 -2.30
N LEU A 50 -10.76 5.36 -3.08
CA LEU A 50 -10.98 4.53 -4.27
C LEU A 50 -9.84 4.68 -5.27
N ARG A 51 -9.47 5.93 -5.60
CA ARG A 51 -8.39 6.20 -6.55
C ARG A 51 -7.05 5.63 -6.08
N SER A 52 -6.75 5.68 -4.78
CA SER A 52 -5.54 5.08 -4.23
C SER A 52 -5.51 3.56 -4.46
N PHE A 53 -6.64 2.87 -4.28
CA PHE A 53 -6.71 1.43 -4.52
C PHE A 53 -6.67 1.08 -6.00
N GLU A 54 -7.30 1.87 -6.87
CA GLU A 54 -7.21 1.70 -8.33
C GLU A 54 -5.74 1.76 -8.79
N LEU A 55 -5.02 2.81 -8.37
CA LEU A 55 -3.60 2.99 -8.70
C LEU A 55 -2.73 1.83 -8.21
N LEU A 56 -2.97 1.36 -6.98
CA LEU A 56 -2.25 0.19 -6.46
C LEU A 56 -2.62 -1.08 -7.23
N SER A 57 -3.90 -1.29 -7.58
CA SER A 57 -4.32 -2.45 -8.34
C SER A 57 -3.65 -2.51 -9.72
N GLU A 58 -3.49 -1.36 -10.37
CA GLU A 58 -2.77 -1.22 -11.63
C GLU A 58 -1.27 -1.50 -11.45
N ALA A 59 -0.64 -0.91 -10.43
CA ALA A 59 0.79 -1.10 -10.15
C ALA A 59 1.15 -2.55 -9.84
N PHE A 60 0.25 -3.29 -9.19
CA PHE A 60 0.42 -4.72 -8.88
C PHE A 60 -0.12 -5.64 -9.99
N ALA A 61 -0.62 -5.10 -11.10
CA ALA A 61 -1.24 -5.84 -12.18
C ALA A 61 -2.32 -6.85 -11.68
N LEU A 62 -3.08 -6.45 -10.66
CA LEU A 62 -4.06 -7.33 -10.03
C LEU A 62 -5.21 -7.61 -11.01
N ASN A 63 -5.46 -8.89 -11.26
CA ASN A 63 -6.51 -9.29 -12.17
C ASN A 63 -7.87 -9.26 -11.45
N PRO A 64 -8.86 -8.46 -11.91
CA PRO A 64 -10.18 -8.35 -11.28
C PRO A 64 -10.98 -9.66 -11.31
N SER A 65 -10.55 -10.65 -12.08
CA SER A 65 -11.21 -11.96 -12.15
C SER A 65 -10.85 -12.94 -11.02
N VAL A 66 -9.85 -12.62 -10.19
CA VAL A 66 -9.54 -13.42 -8.99
C VAL A 66 -10.53 -13.03 -7.89
N ARG A 67 -11.69 -13.70 -7.84
CA ARG A 67 -12.50 -13.70 -6.62
C ARG A 67 -11.69 -14.43 -5.54
N GLN A 68 -11.41 -13.77 -4.42
CA GLN A 68 -11.02 -14.47 -3.21
C GLN A 68 -12.09 -15.53 -2.91
N PRO A 69 -11.72 -16.80 -2.63
CA PRO A 69 -12.66 -17.73 -2.04
C PRO A 69 -13.19 -17.10 -0.76
N ALA A 70 -14.51 -17.18 -0.55
CA ALA A 70 -15.14 -16.62 0.64
C ALA A 70 -14.36 -17.08 1.88
N LEU A 71 -13.92 -16.13 2.72
CA LEU A 71 -13.37 -16.44 4.03
C LEU A 71 -14.39 -17.34 4.74
N VAL A 72 -13.99 -18.59 5.02
CA VAL A 72 -14.80 -19.58 5.75
C VAL A 72 -14.81 -19.23 7.23
#